data_AF-A0A1C6D7P7-F1
#
_entry.id   AF-A0A1C6D7P7-F1
#
_cell.length_a   1.000
_cell.length_b   1.000
_cell.length_c   1.000
_cell.angle_alpha   90.00
_cell.angle_beta   90.00
_cell.angle_gamma   90.00
#
_symmetry.space_group_name_H-M   'P 1'
#
loop_
_entity.id
_entity.type
_entity.pdbx_description
1 polymer ?
#
loop_
_entity_poly.entity_id
_entity_poly.type
_entity_poly.pdbx_seq_one_letter_code
_entity_poly.pdbx_strand_id
1 'polypeptide(L)'
;MRHLENTGLFILSGFFFLFFRKLDYFFVCAFLLCLCLCCTSYFAQSKRLHLVLCTAFIAAAFLIPGMFLFFPAVFYVLLLDQYHIPALSCSVLYFYGIWSDGERIPLFSFWGIFLFLLAFRLQNRTEAAECLEQRLMKLRDDSTEKNLLLEEKNRMLAEKQDYEIYAATLKERNRIAREIHDNVGHLLSRSILITGAAKALNASDALSPVLDNLDHSLNQAMTSIRSSVYDLHDESLNLKEAAESLTSDFTFCPVTLHYDMGFEVPREIKPKLFTEQYLKR
;
A
#
# COMPACT_ATOMS: atom_id res chain seq x y z
N MET A 1 27.96 -6.55 -9.74
CA MET A 1 29.08 -7.51 -9.64
C MET A 1 29.37 -8.21 -10.97
N ARG A 2 28.36 -8.76 -11.67
CA ARG A 2 28.52 -9.41 -12.99
C ARG A 2 29.24 -8.57 -14.05
N HIS A 3 29.03 -7.25 -14.06
CA HIS A 3 29.74 -6.32 -14.96
C HIS A 3 31.26 -6.34 -14.82
N LEU A 4 31.78 -6.45 -13.60
CA LEU A 4 33.22 -6.46 -13.33
C LEU A 4 33.86 -7.81 -13.68
N GLU A 5 33.13 -8.89 -13.40
CA GLU A 5 33.52 -10.26 -13.78
C GLU A 5 33.65 -10.38 -15.31
N ASN A 6 32.66 -9.89 -16.05
CA ASN A 6 32.63 -9.98 -17.50
C ASN A 6 33.71 -9.12 -18.16
N THR A 7 33.88 -7.86 -17.72
CA THR A 7 34.95 -6.99 -18.23
C THR A 7 36.33 -7.56 -17.90
N GLY A 8 36.50 -8.15 -16.71
CA GLY A 8 37.71 -8.87 -16.32
C GLY A 8 38.03 -10.04 -17.26
N LEU A 9 37.03 -10.83 -17.67
CA LEU A 9 37.20 -11.91 -18.64
C LEU A 9 37.68 -11.42 -20.01
N PHE A 10 37.18 -10.27 -20.50
CA PHE A 10 37.62 -9.68 -21.77
C PHE A 10 39.00 -9.03 -21.70
N ILE A 11 39.41 -8.50 -20.55
CA ILE A 11 40.77 -8.03 -20.34
C ILE A 11 41.73 -9.23 -20.27
N LEU A 12 41.36 -10.30 -19.57
CA LEU A 12 42.14 -11.53 -19.46
C LEU A 12 42.31 -12.24 -20.81
N SER A 13 41.30 -12.20 -21.67
CA SER A 13 41.43 -12.75 -23.03
C SER A 13 42.45 -12.00 -23.89
N GLY A 14 42.72 -10.72 -23.60
CA GLY A 14 43.82 -9.96 -24.20
C GLY A 14 45.21 -10.57 -23.94
N PHE A 15 45.42 -11.22 -22.79
CA PHE A 15 46.68 -11.89 -22.47
C PHE A 15 46.88 -13.19 -23.25
N PHE A 16 45.82 -13.84 -23.74
CA PHE A 16 45.94 -15.05 -24.56
C PHE A 16 46.76 -14.78 -25.84
N PHE A 17 46.67 -13.57 -26.38
CA PHE A 17 47.40 -13.18 -27.58
C PHE A 17 48.91 -12.94 -27.35
N LEU A 18 49.36 -12.80 -26.10
CA LEU A 18 50.79 -12.75 -25.77
C LEU A 18 51.53 -14.07 -26.05
N PHE A 19 50.82 -15.20 -26.11
CA PHE A 19 51.44 -16.47 -26.52
C PHE A 19 51.90 -16.45 -27.99
N PHE A 20 51.38 -15.53 -28.80
CA PHE A 20 51.63 -15.46 -30.23
C PHE A 20 52.42 -14.22 -30.67
N ARG A 21 52.55 -13.19 -29.81
CA ARG A 21 53.26 -11.92 -30.10
C ARG A 21 54.30 -11.63 -29.02
N LYS A 22 55.45 -11.05 -29.38
CA LYS A 22 56.48 -10.64 -28.41
C LYS A 22 55.94 -9.54 -27.49
N LEU A 23 56.37 -9.58 -26.22
CA LEU A 23 56.08 -8.55 -25.22
C LEU A 23 56.82 -7.26 -25.58
N ASP A 24 56.08 -6.29 -26.10
CA ASP A 24 56.56 -4.94 -26.39
C ASP A 24 56.00 -3.93 -25.38
N TYR A 25 56.73 -2.84 -25.15
CA TYR A 25 56.28 -1.73 -24.30
C TYR A 25 54.92 -1.15 -24.72
N PHE A 26 54.62 -1.15 -26.03
CA PHE A 26 53.33 -0.72 -26.57
C PHE A 26 52.15 -1.58 -26.10
N PHE A 27 52.36 -2.87 -25.88
CA PHE A 27 51.32 -3.76 -25.35
C PHE A 27 50.96 -3.41 -23.90
N VAL A 28 51.97 -3.15 -23.07
CA VAL A 28 51.76 -2.79 -21.66
C VAL A 28 51.02 -1.46 -21.55
N CYS A 29 51.38 -0.47 -22.37
CA CYS A 29 50.65 0.80 -22.44
C CYS A 29 49.19 0.61 -22.87
N ALA A 30 48.92 -0.23 -23.89
CA ALA A 30 47.57 -0.53 -24.35
C ALA A 30 46.72 -1.21 -23.26
N PHE A 31 47.31 -2.16 -22.54
CA PHE A 31 46.68 -2.84 -21.41
C PHE A 31 46.30 -1.86 -20.29
N LEU A 32 47.24 -1.00 -19.86
CA LEU A 32 47.00 -0.02 -18.80
C LEU A 32 45.91 0.98 -19.19
N LEU A 33 45.90 1.46 -20.43
CA LEU A 33 44.85 2.35 -20.93
C LEU A 33 43.48 1.66 -20.94
N CYS A 34 43.41 0.41 -21.38
CA CYS A 34 42.17 -0.38 -21.36
C CYS A 34 41.67 -0.60 -19.93
N LEU A 35 42.57 -0.91 -18.99
CA LEU A 35 42.24 -1.08 -17.59
C LEU A 35 41.72 0.22 -16.97
N CYS A 36 42.39 1.36 -17.23
CA CYS A 36 41.92 2.68 -16.80
C CYS A 36 40.51 3.00 -17.34
N LEU A 37 40.24 2.67 -18.61
CA LEU A 37 38.92 2.81 -19.22
C LEU A 37 37.86 1.95 -18.52
N CYS A 38 38.16 0.68 -18.30
CA CYS A 38 37.23 -0.25 -17.66
C CYS A 38 36.94 0.15 -16.22
N CYS A 39 37.95 0.59 -15.46
CA CYS A 39 37.79 1.14 -14.12
C CYS A 39 36.96 2.42 -14.13
N THR A 40 37.20 3.33 -15.08
CA THR A 40 36.42 4.56 -15.20
C THR A 40 34.97 4.27 -15.59
N SER A 41 34.73 3.30 -16.48
CA SER A 41 33.39 2.89 -16.87
C SER A 41 32.59 2.22 -15.75
N TYR A 42 33.28 1.66 -14.75
CA TYR A 42 32.63 1.11 -13.57
C TYR A 42 32.17 2.22 -12.61
N PHE A 43 32.97 3.28 -12.46
CA PHE A 43 32.71 4.34 -11.49
C PHE A 43 31.85 5.48 -12.05
N ALA A 44 31.94 5.75 -13.34
CA ALA A 44 31.16 6.79 -13.99
C ALA A 44 29.72 6.31 -14.26
N GLN A 45 28.73 7.03 -13.74
CA GLN A 45 27.32 6.75 -14.02
C GLN A 45 26.82 7.38 -15.35
N SER A 46 27.63 8.25 -15.96
CA SER A 46 27.22 9.03 -17.13
C SER A 46 27.62 8.37 -18.45
N LYS A 47 26.61 7.93 -19.22
CA LYS A 47 26.77 7.34 -20.57
C LYS A 47 27.59 8.19 -21.55
N ARG A 48 27.54 9.53 -21.43
CA ARG A 48 28.31 10.44 -22.29
C ARG A 48 29.82 10.36 -22.04
N LEU A 49 30.25 10.20 -20.79
CA LEU A 49 31.67 10.06 -20.46
C LEU A 49 32.22 8.75 -21.03
N HIS A 50 31.45 7.67 -20.96
CA HIS A 50 31.84 6.39 -21.56
C HIS A 50 32.05 6.51 -23.06
N LEU A 51 31.11 7.16 -23.78
CA LEU A 51 31.26 7.39 -25.21
C LEU A 51 32.51 8.20 -25.53
N VAL A 52 32.75 9.30 -24.81
CA VAL A 52 33.95 10.15 -25.02
C VAL A 52 35.22 9.35 -24.79
N LEU A 53 35.30 8.60 -23.69
CA LEU A 53 36.48 7.78 -23.36
C LEU A 53 36.70 6.67 -24.40
N CYS A 54 35.64 5.97 -24.83
CA CYS A 54 35.73 4.95 -25.87
C CYS A 54 36.18 5.54 -27.21
N THR A 55 35.67 6.73 -27.59
CA THR A 55 36.13 7.40 -28.82
C THR A 55 37.59 7.85 -28.72
N ALA A 56 38.03 8.32 -27.54
CA ALA A 56 39.44 8.67 -27.30
C ALA A 56 40.34 7.44 -27.39
N PHE A 57 39.89 6.27 -26.90
CA PHE A 57 40.63 5.01 -27.03
C PHE A 57 40.74 4.56 -28.49
N ILE A 58 39.64 4.64 -29.24
CA ILE A 58 39.62 4.31 -30.67
C ILE A 58 40.56 5.25 -31.45
N ALA A 59 40.57 6.55 -31.12
CA ALA A 59 41.50 7.51 -31.72
C ALA A 59 42.97 7.18 -31.39
N ALA A 60 43.26 6.84 -30.14
CA ALA A 60 44.59 6.44 -29.69
C ALA A 60 45.08 5.14 -30.37
N ALA A 61 44.16 4.24 -30.73
CA ALA A 61 44.50 3.00 -31.41
C ALA A 61 45.08 3.21 -32.83
N PHE A 62 44.79 4.33 -33.50
CA PHE A 62 45.44 4.67 -34.77
C PHE A 62 46.92 5.05 -34.59
N LEU A 63 47.32 5.53 -33.41
CA LEU A 63 48.71 5.87 -33.11
C LEU A 63 49.51 4.65 -32.61
N ILE A 64 48.86 3.71 -31.94
CA ILE A 64 49.49 2.54 -31.30
C ILE A 64 48.81 1.25 -31.79
N PRO A 65 49.42 0.50 -32.73
CA PRO A 65 48.85 -0.74 -33.27
C PRO A 65 48.55 -1.82 -32.21
N GLY A 66 49.23 -1.79 -31.06
CA GLY A 66 48.98 -2.71 -29.95
C GLY A 66 47.59 -2.58 -29.31
N MET A 67 46.89 -1.46 -29.50
CA MET A 67 45.57 -1.22 -28.90
C MET A 67 44.44 -1.98 -29.57
N PHE A 68 44.59 -2.39 -30.85
CA PHE A 68 43.56 -3.14 -31.58
C PHE A 68 43.15 -4.43 -30.86
N LEU A 69 44.05 -5.03 -30.10
CA LEU A 69 43.82 -6.28 -29.38
C LEU A 69 42.75 -6.19 -28.28
N PHE A 70 42.58 -5.01 -27.68
CA PHE A 70 41.67 -4.79 -26.55
C PHE A 70 40.30 -4.24 -26.98
N PHE A 71 40.02 -4.18 -28.29
CA PHE A 71 38.73 -3.75 -28.83
C PHE A 71 37.53 -4.61 -28.37
N PRO A 72 37.65 -5.93 -28.15
CA PRO A 72 36.55 -6.71 -27.58
C PRO A 72 36.10 -6.24 -26.20
N ALA A 73 37.02 -5.74 -25.36
CA ALA A 73 36.67 -5.16 -24.06
C ALA A 73 35.94 -3.82 -24.22
N VAL A 74 36.40 -2.95 -25.12
CA VAL A 74 35.74 -1.66 -25.43
C VAL A 74 34.35 -1.88 -26.06
N PHE A 75 34.22 -2.91 -26.90
CA PHE A 75 32.94 -3.31 -27.49
C PHE A 75 31.93 -3.75 -26.43
N TYR A 76 32.36 -4.52 -25.42
CA TYR A 76 31.51 -4.90 -24.30
C TYR A 76 31.04 -3.67 -23.51
N VAL A 77 31.92 -2.70 -23.24
CA VAL A 77 31.55 -1.44 -22.55
C VAL A 77 30.54 -0.62 -23.37
N LEU A 78 30.71 -0.51 -24.69
CA LEU A 78 29.75 0.19 -25.55
C LEU A 78 28.39 -0.51 -25.62
N LEU A 79 28.38 -1.84 -25.57
CA LEU A 79 27.14 -2.63 -25.50
C LEU A 79 26.41 -2.44 -24.17
N LEU A 80 27.14 -2.35 -23.06
CA LEU A 80 26.58 -2.06 -21.73
C LEU A 80 25.78 -0.76 -21.71
N ASP A 81 26.27 0.27 -22.40
CA ASP A 81 25.59 1.56 -22.48
C ASP A 81 24.44 1.62 -23.51
N GLN A 82 24.13 0.50 -24.18
CA GLN A 82 23.16 0.35 -25.27
C GLN A 82 23.54 1.07 -26.58
N TYR A 83 24.82 1.37 -26.78
CA TYR A 83 25.31 2.03 -27.99
C TYR A 83 25.72 1.03 -29.08
N HIS A 84 24.74 0.41 -29.75
CA HIS A 84 24.98 -0.60 -30.78
C HIS A 84 25.69 -0.07 -32.04
N ILE A 85 25.49 1.19 -32.42
CA ILE A 85 26.11 1.81 -33.61
C ILE A 85 27.64 1.95 -33.47
N PRO A 86 28.17 2.63 -32.42
CA PRO A 86 29.62 2.72 -32.24
C PRO A 86 30.25 1.37 -31.87
N ALA A 87 29.51 0.46 -31.23
CA ALA A 87 29.98 -0.91 -31.02
C ALA A 87 30.25 -1.62 -32.36
N LEU A 88 29.33 -1.50 -33.33
CA LEU A 88 29.53 -2.08 -34.66
C LEU A 88 30.72 -1.43 -35.38
N SER A 89 30.90 -0.11 -35.27
CA SER A 89 32.08 0.58 -35.79
C SER A 89 33.39 0.06 -35.18
N CYS A 90 33.41 -0.19 -33.86
CA CYS A 90 34.54 -0.78 -33.15
C CYS A 90 34.89 -2.18 -33.70
N SER A 91 33.89 -3.02 -33.95
CA SER A 91 34.08 -4.36 -34.53
C SER A 91 34.66 -4.30 -35.96
N VAL A 92 34.17 -3.38 -36.81
CA VAL A 92 34.72 -3.18 -38.17
C VAL A 92 36.17 -2.71 -38.13
N LEU A 93 36.52 -1.79 -37.23
CA LEU A 93 37.88 -1.30 -37.06
C LEU A 93 38.86 -2.38 -36.57
N TYR A 94 38.38 -3.30 -35.72
CA TYR A 94 39.17 -4.46 -35.28
C TYR A 94 39.55 -5.37 -36.47
N PHE A 95 38.61 -5.69 -37.35
CA PHE A 95 38.89 -6.51 -38.53
C PHE A 95 39.81 -5.81 -39.52
N TYR A 96 39.67 -4.49 -39.68
CA TYR A 96 40.59 -3.68 -40.50
C TYR A 96 42.03 -3.71 -39.93
N GLY A 97 42.20 -3.58 -38.61
CA GLY A 97 43.50 -3.67 -37.95
C GLY A 97 44.19 -5.02 -38.17
N ILE A 98 43.45 -6.13 -38.03
CA ILE A 98 44.00 -7.48 -38.27
C ILE A 98 44.36 -7.69 -39.74
N TRP A 99 43.54 -7.19 -40.67
CA TRP A 99 43.82 -7.26 -42.09
C TRP A 99 45.11 -6.51 -42.45
N SER A 100 45.35 -5.36 -41.83
CA SER A 100 46.55 -4.54 -42.07
C SER A 100 47.84 -5.10 -41.46
N ASP A 101 47.78 -5.78 -40.31
CA ASP A 101 48.97 -6.33 -39.63
C ASP A 101 49.51 -7.60 -40.33
N GLY A 102 48.69 -8.25 -41.17
CA GLY A 102 49.10 -9.32 -42.11
C GLY A 102 49.54 -10.66 -41.47
N GLU A 103 49.79 -10.70 -40.16
CA GLU A 103 50.22 -11.89 -39.44
C GLU A 103 49.04 -12.74 -38.94
N ARG A 104 49.05 -14.05 -39.28
CA ARG A 104 48.13 -15.08 -38.73
C ARG A 104 46.64 -14.67 -38.68
N ILE A 105 46.19 -13.99 -39.73
CA ILE A 105 44.82 -13.51 -39.98
C ILE A 105 43.71 -14.48 -39.55
N PRO A 106 43.73 -15.79 -39.88
CA PRO A 106 42.60 -16.67 -39.55
C PRO A 106 42.42 -16.92 -38.05
N LEU A 107 43.51 -16.98 -37.28
CA LEU A 107 43.43 -17.25 -35.83
C LEU A 107 42.89 -16.03 -35.06
N PHE A 108 43.43 -14.84 -35.32
CA PHE A 108 43.00 -13.61 -34.66
C PHE A 108 41.57 -13.20 -35.04
N SER A 109 41.16 -13.46 -36.29
CA SER A 109 39.80 -13.23 -36.75
C SER A 109 38.81 -14.18 -36.06
N PHE A 110 39.11 -15.48 -36.00
CA PHE A 110 38.25 -16.46 -35.30
C PHE A 110 38.07 -16.13 -33.82
N TRP A 111 39.18 -15.84 -33.11
CA TRP A 111 39.13 -15.46 -31.70
C TRP A 111 38.38 -14.15 -31.46
N GLY A 112 38.56 -13.15 -32.33
CA GLY A 112 37.82 -11.89 -32.26
C GLY A 112 36.31 -12.07 -32.44
N ILE A 113 35.90 -12.83 -33.47
CA ILE A 113 34.49 -13.16 -33.70
C ILE A 113 33.88 -13.88 -32.48
N PHE A 114 34.61 -14.85 -31.91
CA PHE A 114 34.18 -15.55 -30.71
C PHE A 114 33.98 -14.59 -29.53
N LEU A 115 34.93 -13.69 -29.27
CA LEU A 115 34.84 -12.71 -28.18
C LEU A 115 33.71 -11.70 -28.38
N PHE A 116 33.50 -11.20 -29.60
CA PHE A 116 32.37 -10.29 -29.89
C PHE A 116 31.02 -10.98 -29.71
N LEU A 117 30.89 -12.23 -30.17
CA LEU A 117 29.66 -13.01 -30.02
C LEU A 117 29.40 -13.33 -28.54
N LEU A 118 30.46 -13.65 -27.78
CA LEU A 118 30.40 -13.84 -26.34
C LEU A 118 29.94 -12.56 -25.64
N ALA A 119 30.53 -11.41 -25.97
CA ALA A 119 30.15 -10.10 -25.43
C ALA A 119 28.67 -9.78 -25.67
N PHE A 120 28.18 -9.99 -26.90
CA PHE A 120 26.77 -9.79 -27.24
C PHE A 120 25.84 -10.72 -26.45
N ARG A 121 26.20 -12.01 -26.31
CA ARG A 121 25.41 -12.98 -25.54
C ARG A 121 25.37 -12.63 -24.06
N LEU A 122 26.49 -12.23 -23.46
CA LEU A 122 26.54 -11.84 -22.05
C LEU A 122 25.77 -10.55 -21.81
N GLN A 123 25.83 -9.58 -22.72
CA GLN A 123 25.03 -8.36 -22.60
C GLN A 123 23.53 -8.67 -22.56
N ASN A 124 23.02 -9.42 -23.54
CA ASN A 124 21.58 -9.77 -23.58
C ASN A 124 21.14 -10.54 -22.34
N ARG A 125 22.01 -11.42 -21.81
CA ARG A 125 21.73 -12.15 -20.56
C ARG A 125 21.69 -11.22 -19.36
N THR A 126 22.58 -10.23 -19.31
CA THR A 126 22.66 -9.26 -18.21
C THR A 126 21.46 -8.34 -18.22
N GLU A 127 21.08 -7.80 -19.39
CA GLU A 127 19.87 -6.98 -19.54
C GLU A 127 18.59 -7.76 -19.18
N ALA A 128 18.47 -9.01 -19.64
CA ALA A 128 17.33 -9.85 -19.31
C ALA A 128 17.26 -10.15 -17.80
N ALA A 129 18.41 -10.36 -17.15
CA ALA A 129 18.48 -10.60 -15.72
C ALA A 129 18.08 -9.34 -14.92
N GLU A 130 18.60 -8.17 -15.28
CA GLU A 130 18.26 -6.90 -14.65
C GLU A 130 16.77 -6.55 -14.84
N CYS A 131 16.23 -6.76 -16.04
CA CYS A 131 14.80 -6.57 -16.30
C CYS A 131 13.93 -7.52 -15.48
N LEU A 132 14.35 -8.78 -15.34
CA LEU A 132 13.62 -9.76 -14.54
C LEU A 132 13.65 -9.39 -13.04
N GLU A 133 14.80 -8.96 -12.53
CA GLU A 133 14.96 -8.52 -11.14
C GLU A 133 14.08 -7.30 -10.83
N GLN A 134 14.05 -6.31 -11.72
CA GLN A 134 13.15 -5.15 -11.59
C GLN A 134 11.68 -5.56 -11.61
N ARG A 135 11.28 -6.49 -12.50
CA ARG A 135 9.91 -7.01 -12.52
C ARG A 135 9.56 -7.76 -11.25
N LEU A 136 10.48 -8.56 -10.71
CA LEU A 136 10.26 -9.28 -9.45
C LEU A 136 10.08 -8.32 -8.28
N MET A 137 10.91 -7.28 -8.19
CA MET A 137 10.78 -6.25 -7.16
C MET A 137 9.42 -5.55 -7.26
N LYS A 138 9.04 -5.11 -8.48
CA LYS A 138 7.73 -4.49 -8.70
C LYS A 138 6.55 -5.41 -8.35
N LEU A 139 6.60 -6.69 -8.76
CA LEU A 139 5.56 -7.66 -8.43
C LEU A 139 5.44 -7.90 -6.93
N ARG A 140 6.58 -7.91 -6.21
CA ARG A 140 6.59 -8.05 -4.76
C ARG A 140 5.97 -6.83 -4.08
N ASP A 141 6.29 -5.63 -4.54
CA ASP A 141 5.73 -4.39 -4.01
C ASP A 141 4.21 -4.34 -4.27
N ASP A 142 3.78 -4.59 -5.52
CA ASP A 142 2.37 -4.63 -5.90
C ASP A 142 1.57 -5.68 -5.09
N SER A 143 2.17 -6.85 -4.84
CA SER A 143 1.55 -7.90 -4.03
C SER A 143 1.42 -7.48 -2.57
N THR A 144 2.44 -6.79 -2.03
CA THR A 144 2.43 -6.32 -0.66
C THR A 144 1.37 -5.23 -0.46
N GLU A 145 1.30 -4.27 -1.39
CA GLU A 145 0.27 -3.22 -1.40
C GLU A 145 -1.15 -3.81 -1.45
N LYS A 146 -1.39 -4.78 -2.35
CA LYS A 146 -2.70 -5.44 -2.44
C LYS A 146 -3.07 -6.20 -1.17
N ASN A 147 -2.12 -6.88 -0.53
CA ASN A 147 -2.38 -7.58 0.72
C ASN A 147 -2.76 -6.60 1.84
N LEU A 148 -2.05 -5.48 1.97
CA LEU A 148 -2.37 -4.44 2.95
C LEU A 148 -3.78 -3.84 2.69
N LEU A 149 -4.11 -3.57 1.43
CA LEU A 149 -5.43 -3.07 1.07
C LEU A 149 -6.55 -4.08 1.35
N LEU A 150 -6.31 -5.37 1.08
CA LEU A 150 -7.26 -6.43 1.41
C LEU A 150 -7.45 -6.59 2.92
N GLU A 151 -6.38 -6.49 3.70
CA GLU A 151 -6.44 -6.54 5.16
C GLU A 151 -7.25 -5.37 5.73
N GLU A 152 -7.02 -4.15 5.22
CA GLU A 152 -7.79 -2.97 5.61
C GLU A 152 -9.27 -3.10 5.22
N LYS A 153 -9.57 -3.61 4.02
CA LYS A 153 -10.95 -3.86 3.58
C LYS A 153 -11.64 -4.91 4.46
N ASN A 154 -10.95 -5.99 4.81
CA ASN A 154 -11.49 -7.00 5.71
C ASN A 154 -11.77 -6.43 7.11
N ARG A 155 -10.87 -5.60 7.65
CA ARG A 155 -11.08 -4.91 8.92
C ARG A 155 -12.31 -4.01 8.88
N MET A 156 -12.44 -3.18 7.85
CA MET A 156 -13.61 -2.30 7.68
C MET A 156 -14.92 -3.09 7.53
N LEU A 157 -14.90 -4.24 6.84
CA LEU A 157 -16.08 -5.10 6.71
C LEU A 157 -16.47 -5.72 8.05
N ALA A 158 -15.50 -6.17 8.85
CA ALA A 158 -15.75 -6.68 10.19
C ALA A 158 -16.35 -5.61 11.11
N GLU A 159 -15.75 -4.41 11.14
CA GLU A 159 -16.26 -3.27 11.91
C GLU A 159 -17.69 -2.88 11.49
N LYS A 160 -17.97 -2.87 10.18
CA LYS A 160 -19.31 -2.59 9.66
C LYS A 160 -20.31 -3.66 10.05
N GLN A 161 -19.92 -4.94 10.01
CA GLN A 161 -20.79 -6.04 10.42
C GLN A 161 -21.14 -5.91 11.91
N ASP A 162 -20.16 -5.63 12.77
CA ASP A 162 -20.38 -5.43 14.20
C ASP A 162 -21.32 -4.25 14.46
N TYR A 163 -21.15 -3.16 13.72
CA TYR A 163 -22.06 -2.00 13.78
C TYR A 163 -23.49 -2.37 13.37
N GLU A 164 -23.67 -3.10 12.27
CA GLU A 164 -25.00 -3.54 11.81
C GLU A 164 -25.68 -4.47 12.83
N ILE A 165 -24.93 -5.39 13.45
CA ILE A 165 -25.43 -6.27 14.52
C ILE A 165 -25.85 -5.45 15.74
N TYR A 166 -25.01 -4.50 16.17
CA TYR A 166 -25.31 -3.62 17.29
C TYR A 166 -26.57 -2.79 17.03
N ALA A 167 -26.66 -2.15 15.86
CA ALA A 167 -27.82 -1.35 15.45
C ALA A 167 -29.11 -2.20 15.39
N ALA A 168 -29.03 -3.41 14.84
CA ALA A 168 -30.17 -4.34 14.81
C ALA A 168 -30.60 -4.75 16.23
N THR A 169 -29.65 -5.02 17.12
CA THR A 169 -29.91 -5.35 18.53
C THR A 169 -30.60 -4.20 19.25
N LEU A 170 -30.12 -2.96 19.05
CA LEU A 170 -30.71 -1.76 19.64
C LEU A 170 -32.15 -1.53 19.15
N LYS A 171 -32.36 -1.67 17.85
CA LYS A 171 -33.68 -1.57 17.23
C LYS A 171 -34.65 -2.60 17.80
N GLU A 172 -34.18 -3.83 18.02
CA GLU A 172 -34.99 -4.89 18.60
C GLU A 172 -35.31 -4.64 20.08
N ARG A 173 -34.34 -4.18 20.88
CA ARG A 173 -34.59 -3.74 22.27
C ARG A 173 -35.65 -2.64 22.32
N ASN A 174 -35.59 -1.66 21.42
CA ASN A 174 -36.58 -0.59 21.32
C ASN A 174 -37.96 -1.06 20.86
N ARG A 175 -38.00 -2.07 20.01
CA ARG A 175 -39.26 -2.72 19.61
C ARG A 175 -39.90 -3.40 20.82
N ILE A 176 -39.12 -4.20 21.55
CA ILE A 176 -39.57 -4.91 22.76
C ILE A 176 -40.04 -3.91 23.83
N ALA A 177 -39.29 -2.82 24.07
CA ALA A 177 -39.66 -1.79 25.05
C ALA A 177 -41.04 -1.19 24.74
N ARG A 178 -41.30 -0.85 23.47
CA ARG A 178 -42.61 -0.35 23.02
C ARG A 178 -43.70 -1.41 23.19
N GLU A 179 -43.45 -2.64 22.78
CA GLU A 179 -44.43 -3.73 22.90
C GLU A 179 -44.80 -4.02 24.37
N ILE A 180 -43.83 -4.00 25.28
CA ILE A 180 -44.06 -4.12 26.73
C ILE A 180 -44.85 -2.92 27.26
N HIS A 181 -44.45 -1.70 26.91
CA HIS A 181 -45.14 -0.48 27.32
C HIS A 181 -46.62 -0.50 26.91
N ASP A 182 -46.88 -0.84 25.65
CA ASP A 182 -48.23 -0.83 25.13
C ASP A 182 -49.05 -1.97 25.76
N ASN A 183 -48.54 -3.20 25.77
CA ASN A 183 -49.31 -4.32 26.30
C ASN A 183 -49.51 -4.25 27.83
N VAL A 184 -48.43 -4.10 28.60
CA VAL A 184 -48.49 -4.09 30.07
C VAL A 184 -49.05 -2.76 30.58
N GLY A 185 -48.64 -1.64 30.00
CA GLY A 185 -49.11 -0.31 30.40
C GLY A 185 -50.61 -0.13 30.16
N HIS A 186 -51.15 -0.59 29.01
CA HIS A 186 -52.61 -0.54 28.78
C HIS A 186 -53.38 -1.47 29.73
N LEU A 187 -52.91 -2.70 29.96
CA LEU A 187 -53.55 -3.63 30.89
C LEU A 187 -53.56 -3.12 32.33
N LEU A 188 -52.44 -2.58 32.81
CA LEU A 188 -52.36 -1.96 34.14
C LEU A 188 -53.28 -0.75 34.25
N SER A 189 -53.27 0.15 33.25
CA SER A 189 -54.14 1.33 33.24
C SER A 189 -55.62 0.96 33.31
N ARG A 190 -56.05 -0.06 32.54
CA ARG A 190 -57.41 -0.58 32.59
C ARG A 190 -57.74 -1.18 33.96
N SER A 191 -56.80 -1.91 34.55
CA SER A 191 -56.97 -2.57 35.84
C SER A 191 -57.08 -1.57 36.99
N ILE A 192 -56.28 -0.50 36.97
CA ILE A 192 -56.39 0.63 37.90
C ILE A 192 -57.77 1.27 37.78
N LEU A 193 -58.24 1.53 36.56
CA LEU A 193 -59.53 2.19 36.34
C LEU A 193 -60.71 1.36 36.85
N ILE A 194 -60.71 0.04 36.60
CA ILE A 194 -61.72 -0.89 37.14
C ILE A 194 -61.63 -0.97 38.67
N THR A 195 -60.42 -1.02 39.22
CA THR A 195 -60.21 -1.07 40.69
C THR A 195 -60.71 0.20 41.37
N GLY A 196 -60.44 1.38 40.79
CA GLY A 196 -60.97 2.66 41.25
C GLY A 196 -62.50 2.73 41.19
N ALA A 197 -63.12 2.20 40.12
CA ALA A 197 -64.57 2.11 40.03
C ALA A 197 -65.18 1.15 41.06
N ALA A 198 -64.57 -0.01 41.27
CA ALA A 198 -65.00 -0.97 42.30
C ALA A 198 -64.88 -0.37 43.70
N LYS A 199 -63.82 0.37 43.98
CA LYS A 199 -63.63 1.11 45.24
C LYS A 199 -64.68 2.20 45.45
N ALA A 200 -65.04 2.95 44.40
CA ALA A 200 -66.07 3.98 44.48
C ALA A 200 -67.49 3.44 44.69
N LEU A 201 -67.77 2.23 44.19
CA LEU A 201 -69.07 1.55 44.32
C LEU A 201 -69.17 0.64 45.56
N ASN A 202 -68.05 0.38 46.25
CA ASN A 202 -68.02 -0.51 47.39
C ASN A 202 -68.67 0.13 48.63
N ALA A 203 -69.63 -0.58 49.24
CA ALA A 203 -70.32 -0.16 50.46
C ALA A 203 -69.94 -1.01 51.70
N SER A 204 -69.01 -1.96 51.55
CA SER A 204 -68.57 -2.87 52.61
C SER A 204 -67.23 -2.44 53.22
N ASP A 205 -67.24 -2.14 54.53
CA ASP A 205 -66.04 -1.78 55.30
C ASP A 205 -64.99 -2.89 55.35
N ALA A 206 -65.42 -4.16 55.26
CA ALA A 206 -64.51 -5.31 55.27
C ALA A 206 -63.72 -5.46 53.95
N LEU A 207 -64.28 -5.00 52.82
CA LEU A 207 -63.67 -5.12 51.49
C LEU A 207 -62.80 -3.90 51.12
N SER A 208 -63.02 -2.76 51.79
CA SER A 208 -62.27 -1.52 51.62
C SER A 208 -60.74 -1.69 51.70
N PRO A 209 -60.16 -2.34 52.74
CA PRO A 209 -58.71 -2.50 52.83
C PRO A 209 -58.12 -3.42 51.74
N VAL A 210 -58.90 -4.33 51.17
CA VAL A 210 -58.45 -5.18 50.07
C VAL A 210 -58.33 -4.38 48.78
N LEU A 211 -59.34 -3.55 48.47
CA LEU A 211 -59.33 -2.68 47.29
C LEU A 211 -58.25 -1.59 47.36
N ASP A 212 -57.98 -1.06 48.55
CA ASP A 212 -56.89 -0.10 48.77
C ASP A 212 -55.51 -0.72 48.51
N ASN A 213 -55.27 -1.94 49.02
CA ASN A 213 -54.02 -2.66 48.74
C ASN A 213 -53.87 -2.98 47.24
N LEU A 214 -54.97 -3.29 46.56
CA LEU A 214 -54.97 -3.62 45.13
C LEU A 214 -54.68 -2.38 44.27
N ASP A 215 -55.30 -1.24 44.59
CA ASP A 215 -55.03 0.06 43.96
C ASP A 215 -53.57 0.50 44.19
N HIS A 216 -53.06 0.37 45.41
CA HIS A 216 -51.66 0.69 45.72
C HIS A 216 -50.69 -0.19 44.93
N SER A 217 -50.93 -1.51 44.90
CA SER A 217 -50.07 -2.47 44.19
C SER A 217 -50.05 -2.22 42.67
N LEU A 218 -51.21 -1.90 42.07
CA LEU A 218 -51.30 -1.61 40.64
C LEU A 218 -50.62 -0.28 40.28
N ASN A 219 -50.77 0.77 41.11
CA ASN A 219 -50.08 2.04 40.90
C ASN A 219 -48.56 1.90 41.06
N GLN A 220 -48.11 1.08 42.03
CA GLN A 220 -46.69 0.76 42.19
C GLN A 220 -46.16 -0.01 40.97
N ALA A 221 -46.89 -1.02 40.48
CA ALA A 221 -46.52 -1.76 39.27
C ALA A 221 -46.46 -0.85 38.02
N MET A 222 -47.40 0.09 37.87
CA MET A 222 -47.41 1.06 36.77
C MET A 222 -46.21 2.00 36.83
N THR A 223 -45.82 2.43 38.04
CA THR A 223 -44.64 3.28 38.26
C THR A 223 -43.36 2.52 37.91
N SER A 224 -43.24 1.26 38.34
CA SER A 224 -42.09 0.41 38.03
C SER A 224 -41.96 0.08 36.53
N ILE A 225 -43.07 -0.16 35.83
CA ILE A 225 -43.07 -0.34 34.37
C ILE A 225 -42.63 0.95 33.68
N ARG A 226 -43.15 2.11 34.11
CA ARG A 226 -42.79 3.40 33.53
C ARG A 226 -41.30 3.69 33.70
N SER A 227 -40.71 3.43 34.87
CA SER A 227 -39.26 3.61 35.05
C SER A 227 -38.45 2.63 34.21
N SER A 228 -38.84 1.35 34.17
CA SER A 228 -38.11 0.31 33.44
C SER A 228 -38.11 0.52 31.92
N VAL A 229 -39.23 1.01 31.35
CA VAL A 229 -39.30 1.38 29.92
C VAL A 229 -38.50 2.65 29.64
N TYR A 230 -38.55 3.63 30.56
CA TYR A 230 -37.76 4.86 30.42
C TYR A 230 -36.26 4.56 30.40
N ASP A 231 -35.80 3.67 31.28
CA ASP A 231 -34.42 3.20 31.33
C ASP A 231 -33.99 2.48 30.03
N LEU A 232 -34.90 1.69 29.43
CA LEU A 232 -34.64 1.04 28.13
C LEU A 232 -34.58 2.04 26.96
N HIS A 233 -35.44 3.06 26.97
CA HIS A 233 -35.49 4.07 25.92
C HIS A 233 -34.26 5.01 25.98
N ASP A 234 -33.79 5.36 27.17
CA ASP A 234 -32.67 6.30 27.35
C ASP A 234 -31.30 5.71 26.94
N GLU A 235 -31.15 4.38 27.03
CA GLU A 235 -29.98 3.67 26.46
C GLU A 235 -29.95 3.69 24.93
N SER A 236 -31.11 3.85 24.28
CA SER A 236 -31.27 3.64 22.85
C SER A 236 -31.23 4.90 21.98
N LEU A 237 -31.24 6.08 22.61
CA LEU A 237 -31.15 7.35 21.90
C LEU A 237 -29.72 7.59 21.42
N ASN A 238 -29.50 7.38 20.13
CA ASN A 238 -28.33 7.88 19.43
C ASN A 238 -28.49 9.40 19.27
N LEU A 239 -27.85 10.15 20.17
CA LEU A 239 -27.91 11.62 20.21
C LEU A 239 -27.52 12.27 18.89
N LYS A 240 -26.57 11.68 18.14
CA LYS A 240 -26.16 12.18 16.82
C LYS A 240 -27.30 12.06 15.82
N GLU A 241 -27.94 10.90 15.78
CA GLU A 241 -29.02 10.59 14.83
C GLU A 241 -30.29 11.40 15.15
N ALA A 242 -30.61 11.59 16.43
CA ALA A 242 -31.69 12.47 16.87
C ALA A 242 -31.42 13.94 16.52
N ALA A 243 -30.19 14.43 16.71
CA ALA A 243 -29.81 15.78 16.36
C ALA A 243 -29.82 16.00 14.83
N GLU A 244 -29.29 15.06 14.06
CA GLU A 244 -29.33 15.08 12.59
C GLU A 244 -30.78 15.14 12.08
N SER A 245 -31.67 14.28 12.60
CA SER A 245 -33.09 14.28 12.24
C SER A 245 -33.80 15.59 12.58
N LEU A 246 -33.50 16.20 13.74
CA LEU A 246 -34.09 17.49 14.09
C LEU A 246 -33.60 18.62 13.18
N THR A 247 -32.35 18.57 12.73
CA THR A 247 -31.79 19.57 11.81
C THR A 247 -32.21 19.36 10.35
N SER A 248 -32.46 18.12 9.92
CA SER A 248 -32.91 17.82 8.56
C SER A 248 -34.32 18.33 8.29
N ASP A 249 -35.17 18.35 9.32
CA ASP A 249 -36.57 18.73 9.20
C ASP A 249 -36.78 20.26 9.31
N PHE A 250 -35.72 21.00 9.64
CA PHE A 250 -35.76 22.45 9.81
C PHE A 250 -35.50 23.19 8.50
N THR A 251 -36.55 23.78 7.92
CA THR A 251 -36.50 24.52 6.64
C THR A 251 -36.46 26.04 6.79
N PHE A 252 -36.58 26.56 8.01
CA PHE A 252 -36.68 28.01 8.26
C PHE A 252 -35.36 28.78 8.09
N CYS A 253 -34.21 28.15 8.38
CA CYS A 253 -32.90 28.77 8.22
C CYS A 253 -31.81 27.69 7.98
N PRO A 254 -30.65 28.04 7.38
CA PRO A 254 -29.55 27.10 7.23
C PRO A 254 -28.97 26.74 8.61
N VAL A 255 -29.11 25.47 8.99
CA VAL A 255 -28.58 24.93 10.25
C VAL A 255 -27.28 24.20 9.97
N THR A 256 -26.24 24.50 10.74
CA THR A 256 -24.96 23.76 10.72
C THR A 256 -24.82 23.00 12.03
N LEU A 257 -24.91 21.67 11.98
CA LEU A 257 -24.77 20.80 13.15
C LEU A 257 -23.29 20.50 13.41
N HIS A 258 -22.75 21.00 14.52
CA HIS A 258 -21.43 20.60 15.02
C HIS A 258 -21.60 19.61 16.17
N TYR A 259 -21.29 18.34 15.91
CA TYR A 259 -21.37 17.24 16.87
C TYR A 259 -19.96 16.77 17.24
N ASP A 260 -19.52 17.08 18.46
CA ASP A 260 -18.16 16.81 18.98
C ASP A 260 -18.18 15.83 20.17
N MET A 261 -19.16 14.93 20.20
CA MET A 261 -19.27 13.87 21.21
C MET A 261 -18.96 12.49 20.62
N GLY A 262 -18.41 11.59 21.45
CA GLY A 262 -18.18 10.20 21.07
C GLY A 262 -19.49 9.41 20.89
N PHE A 263 -19.37 8.17 20.38
CA PHE A 263 -20.52 7.28 20.17
C PHE A 263 -21.19 6.85 21.49
N GLU A 264 -20.39 6.73 22.56
CA GLU A 264 -20.87 6.51 23.93
C GLU A 264 -20.83 7.84 24.71
N VAL A 265 -22.00 8.40 25.00
CA VAL A 265 -22.13 9.56 25.89
C VAL A 265 -22.43 9.06 27.32
N PRO A 266 -21.63 9.43 28.34
CA PRO A 266 -21.84 9.01 29.73
C PRO A 266 -23.24 9.32 30.25
N ARG A 267 -23.86 8.37 30.97
CA ARG A 267 -25.24 8.45 31.51
C ARG A 267 -25.53 9.72 32.32
N GLU A 268 -24.51 10.31 32.95
CA GLU A 268 -24.64 11.51 33.79
C GLU A 268 -24.86 12.81 33.00
N ILE A 269 -24.59 12.81 31.70
CA ILE A 269 -24.63 14.01 30.84
C ILE A 269 -25.94 14.09 30.04
N LYS A 270 -26.55 12.95 29.68
CA LYS A 270 -27.79 12.87 28.89
C LYS A 270 -28.96 13.68 29.47
N PRO A 271 -29.31 13.59 30.77
CA PRO A 271 -30.43 14.35 31.32
C PRO A 271 -30.13 15.86 31.41
N LYS A 272 -28.86 16.24 31.63
CA LYS A 272 -28.46 17.65 31.81
C LYS A 272 -28.59 18.48 30.54
N LEU A 273 -28.39 17.86 29.37
CA LEU A 273 -28.56 18.50 28.06
C LEU A 273 -30.01 18.95 27.78
N PHE A 274 -31.00 18.16 28.21
CA PHE A 274 -32.43 18.51 28.03
C PHE A 274 -32.97 19.43 29.14
N THR A 275 -32.32 19.47 30.31
CA THR A 275 -32.81 20.27 31.45
C THR A 275 -32.37 21.74 31.39
N GLU A 276 -31.22 22.06 30.78
CA GLU A 276 -30.76 23.46 30.66
C GLU A 276 -31.61 24.33 29.72
N GLN A 277 -32.39 23.74 28.80
CA GLN A 277 -33.25 24.51 27.89
C GLN A 277 -34.52 25.07 28.54
N TYR A 278 -34.89 24.64 29.76
CA TYR A 278 -36.09 25.14 30.46
C TYR A 278 -35.77 26.12 31.61
N LEU A 279 -34.50 26.44 31.88
CA LEU A 279 -34.09 27.26 33.03
C LEU A 279 -33.44 28.61 32.70
N LYS A 280 -33.31 28.97 31.42
CA LYS A 280 -32.96 30.34 31.02
C LYS A 280 -34.13 30.96 30.24
N ARG A 281 -34.91 31.73 31.02
CA ARG A 281 -35.82 32.84 30.67
C ARG A 281 -36.06 33.12 29.19
#